data_AF-A0AAE2Y5F2-F1
#
_entry.id   AF-A0AAE2Y5F2-F1
#
_cell.length_a   1.000
_cell.length_b   1.000
_cell.length_c   1.000
_cell.angle_alpha   90.00
_cell.angle_beta   90.00
_cell.angle_gamma   90.00
#
_symmetry.space_group_name_H-M   'P 1'
#
loop_
_entity.id
_entity.type
_entity.pdbx_description
1 polymer ?
#
loop_
_entity_poly.entity_id
_entity_poly.type
_entity_poly.pdbx_seq_one_letter_code
_entity_poly.pdbx_strand_id
1 'polypeptide(L)'
;MVSLEEFKRLLNEEITQRKEEGYDVTEIEKSFRSRMEEAKLEELCTLLADLEKCKLRTDFPYIEPSDLPTIRDERPQGPRSIDLELSDKELLNKVLGGWLGRCAGCLLGKPAEFLNKEQIKEWLTIASAYPLKNYFPPIPNPPSNAPVWLKYRLMNSGVLLGQIKGMPRDDDIDYTILNLHVLESLGFNFSTMDVGRIWLSMLPYNMVYTAESVAYRNLVNGLLPPQTALHLNPYREWIGAQIRADTWGYVAPGMPELAANAVRKIESRWVRSTRLGLLRACLTR
;
A
#
# COMPACT_ATOMS: atom_id res chain seq x y z
N MET A 1 -12.50 4.57 -19.77
CA MET A 1 -11.45 4.97 -20.72
C MET A 1 -10.67 6.11 -20.07
N VAL A 2 -9.35 6.03 -20.04
CA VAL A 2 -8.48 7.03 -19.40
C VAL A 2 -8.35 8.24 -20.34
N SER A 3 -8.33 9.47 -19.83
CA SER A 3 -8.10 10.65 -20.67
C SER A 3 -6.68 10.64 -21.23
N LEU A 4 -6.42 11.33 -22.34
CA LEU A 4 -5.07 11.40 -22.90
C LEU A 4 -4.06 11.98 -21.90
N GLU A 5 -4.47 13.00 -21.15
CA GLU A 5 -3.65 13.62 -20.12
C GLU A 5 -3.30 12.66 -18.99
N GLU A 6 -4.30 11.92 -18.50
CA GLU A 6 -4.10 10.91 -17.47
C GLU A 6 -3.24 9.74 -18.00
N PHE A 7 -3.37 9.38 -19.27
CA PHE A 7 -2.52 8.36 -19.88
C PHE A 7 -1.05 8.81 -19.94
N LYS A 8 -0.79 10.07 -20.33
CA LYS A 8 0.56 10.65 -20.32
C LYS A 8 1.15 10.63 -18.92
N ARG A 9 0.36 11.02 -17.90
CA ARG A 9 0.77 10.98 -16.50
C ARG A 9 1.13 9.57 -16.04
N LEU A 10 0.26 8.59 -16.28
CA LEU A 10 0.50 7.20 -15.91
C LEU A 10 1.71 6.60 -16.64
N LEU A 11 1.92 6.93 -17.92
CA LEU A 11 3.09 6.47 -18.67
C LEU A 11 4.39 7.07 -18.12
N ASN A 12 4.40 8.34 -17.76
CA ASN A 12 5.56 8.97 -17.12
C ASN A 12 5.91 8.31 -15.77
N GLU A 13 4.89 8.01 -14.98
CA GLU A 13 5.06 7.28 -13.71
C GLU A 13 5.49 5.83 -13.94
N GLU A 14 5.00 5.17 -15.00
CA GLU A 14 5.41 3.81 -15.37
C GLU A 14 6.88 3.77 -15.78
N ILE A 15 7.36 4.75 -16.56
CA ILE A 15 8.80 4.89 -16.88
C ILE A 15 9.63 5.02 -15.60
N THR A 16 9.15 5.81 -14.64
CA THR A 16 9.81 5.97 -13.33
C THR A 16 9.83 4.65 -12.57
N GLN A 17 8.69 3.97 -12.48
CA GLN A 17 8.56 2.69 -11.80
C GLN A 17 9.47 1.63 -12.41
N ARG A 18 9.52 1.51 -13.73
CA ARG A 18 10.37 0.55 -14.46
C ARG A 18 11.86 0.83 -14.24
N LYS A 19 12.26 2.10 -14.15
CA LYS A 19 13.62 2.52 -13.81
C LYS A 19 14.00 2.09 -12.40
N GLU A 20 13.09 2.24 -11.44
CA GLU A 20 13.27 1.84 -10.04
C GLU A 20 13.33 0.31 -9.87
N GLU A 21 12.57 -0.42 -10.68
CA GLU A 21 12.64 -1.89 -10.84
C GLU A 21 13.91 -2.37 -11.56
N GLY A 22 14.81 -1.45 -11.93
CA GLY A 22 16.13 -1.80 -12.46
C GLY A 22 16.21 -1.93 -13.96
N TYR A 23 15.17 -1.57 -14.71
CA TYR A 23 15.20 -1.68 -16.17
C TYR A 23 15.86 -0.47 -16.83
N ASP A 24 16.53 -0.72 -17.96
CA ASP A 24 17.06 0.33 -18.81
C ASP A 24 15.94 0.98 -19.62
N VAL A 25 15.51 2.15 -19.17
CA VAL A 25 14.45 2.95 -19.79
C VAL A 25 15.00 4.18 -20.51
N THR A 26 16.32 4.35 -20.65
CA THR A 26 16.92 5.62 -21.09
C THR A 26 16.38 6.11 -22.43
N GLU A 27 16.31 5.24 -23.43
CA GLU A 27 15.79 5.61 -24.76
C GLU A 27 14.28 5.87 -24.73
N ILE A 28 13.52 5.10 -23.93
CA ILE A 28 12.07 5.30 -23.77
C ILE A 28 11.78 6.63 -23.07
N GLU A 29 12.48 6.93 -21.98
CA GLU A 29 12.37 8.17 -21.22
C GLU A 29 12.68 9.39 -22.10
N LYS A 30 13.78 9.33 -22.86
CA LYS A 30 14.16 10.36 -23.83
C LYS A 30 13.08 10.54 -24.90
N SER A 31 12.61 9.43 -25.46
CA SER A 31 11.61 9.42 -26.52
C SER A 31 10.25 9.90 -26.04
N PHE A 32 9.85 9.61 -24.81
CA PHE A 32 8.61 10.12 -24.21
C PHE A 32 8.70 11.65 -24.01
N ARG A 33 9.80 12.14 -23.42
CA ARG A 33 10.00 13.58 -23.16
C ARG A 33 10.01 14.44 -24.43
N SER A 34 10.54 13.93 -25.54
CA SER A 34 10.62 14.70 -26.78
C SER A 34 9.27 14.91 -27.48
N ARG A 35 8.24 14.12 -27.14
CA ARG A 35 6.93 14.16 -27.82
C ARG A 35 5.73 14.26 -26.89
N MET A 36 5.94 14.44 -25.60
CA MET A 36 4.88 14.38 -24.59
C MET A 36 3.71 15.34 -24.87
N GLU A 37 3.96 16.54 -25.36
CA GLU A 37 2.91 17.54 -25.63
C GLU A 37 2.02 17.13 -26.81
N GLU A 38 2.63 16.68 -27.91
CA GLU A 38 1.96 16.48 -29.21
C GLU A 38 1.59 15.02 -29.51
N ALA A 39 2.09 14.06 -28.71
CA ALA A 39 1.92 12.64 -29.00
C ALA A 39 0.46 12.19 -29.00
N LYS A 40 0.12 11.39 -30.02
CA LYS A 40 -1.18 10.74 -30.14
C LYS A 40 -1.23 9.48 -29.28
N LEU A 41 -2.44 9.04 -28.94
CA LEU A 41 -2.65 7.87 -28.08
C LEU A 41 -1.97 6.61 -28.63
N GLU A 42 -2.01 6.40 -29.95
CA GLU A 42 -1.39 5.24 -30.61
C GLU A 42 0.13 5.20 -30.41
N GLU A 43 0.78 6.37 -30.45
CA GLU A 43 2.22 6.51 -30.24
C GLU A 43 2.58 6.25 -28.77
N LEU A 44 1.77 6.73 -27.84
CA LEU A 44 1.94 6.48 -26.41
C LEU A 44 1.70 4.99 -26.05
N CYS A 45 0.73 4.34 -26.69
CA CYS A 45 0.52 2.89 -26.56
C CYS A 45 1.72 2.10 -27.09
N THR A 46 2.34 2.55 -28.19
CA THR A 46 3.56 1.94 -28.72
C THR A 46 4.72 2.08 -27.74
N LEU A 47 4.89 3.27 -27.15
CA LEU A 47 5.89 3.51 -26.10
C LEU A 47 5.70 2.60 -24.88
N LEU A 48 4.46 2.43 -24.42
CA LEU A 48 4.14 1.53 -23.31
C LEU A 48 4.52 0.08 -23.64
N ALA A 49 4.20 -0.39 -24.86
CA ALA A 49 4.55 -1.73 -25.30
C ALA A 49 6.08 -1.93 -25.43
N ASP A 50 6.82 -0.89 -25.80
CA ASP A 50 8.28 -0.94 -25.86
C ASP A 50 8.93 -0.90 -24.47
N LEU A 51 8.31 -0.20 -23.51
CA LEU A 51 8.73 -0.16 -22.12
C LEU A 51 8.69 -1.54 -21.44
N GLU A 52 7.72 -2.39 -21.81
CA GLU A 52 7.64 -3.79 -21.35
C GLU A 52 8.83 -4.64 -21.86
N LYS A 53 9.46 -4.23 -22.98
CA LYS A 53 10.59 -4.93 -23.59
C LYS A 53 11.96 -4.45 -23.09
N CYS A 54 11.98 -3.40 -22.27
CA CYS A 54 13.22 -2.92 -21.65
C CYS A 54 13.93 -4.06 -20.92
N LYS A 55 15.26 -4.05 -20.97
CA LYS A 55 16.09 -5.08 -20.34
C LYS A 55 16.44 -4.67 -18.91
N LEU A 56 16.54 -5.65 -18.02
CA LEU A 56 17.07 -5.43 -16.68
C LEU A 56 18.54 -4.97 -16.81
N ARG A 57 18.91 -3.91 -16.09
CA ARG A 57 20.28 -3.43 -16.07
C ARG A 57 21.17 -4.44 -15.35
N THR A 58 22.38 -4.63 -15.87
CA THR A 58 23.36 -5.56 -15.29
C THR A 58 23.89 -5.10 -13.94
N ASP A 59 23.72 -3.82 -13.60
CA ASP A 59 24.12 -3.20 -12.33
C ASP A 59 22.99 -3.14 -11.30
N PHE A 60 21.82 -3.74 -11.58
CA PHE A 60 20.72 -3.77 -10.64
C PHE A 60 21.02 -4.72 -9.47
N PRO A 61 21.06 -4.24 -8.22
CA PRO A 61 21.63 -5.01 -7.11
C PRO A 61 20.64 -5.98 -6.43
N TYR A 62 19.39 -6.03 -6.89
CA TYR A 62 18.31 -6.78 -6.24
C TYR A 62 17.83 -7.95 -7.09
N ILE A 63 17.43 -9.04 -6.42
CA ILE A 63 16.75 -10.19 -7.02
C ILE A 63 15.27 -10.12 -6.59
N GLU A 64 14.38 -9.87 -7.54
CA GLU A 64 12.97 -9.55 -7.27
C GLU A 64 12.00 -10.50 -8.02
N PRO A 65 11.97 -11.79 -7.65
CA PRO A 65 11.14 -12.77 -8.33
C PRO A 65 9.66 -12.55 -8.04
N SER A 66 8.80 -12.94 -8.99
CA SER A 66 7.34 -12.84 -8.86
C SER A 66 6.67 -14.21 -8.72
N ASP A 67 7.36 -15.30 -9.09
CA ASP A 67 6.85 -16.66 -8.97
C ASP A 67 7.21 -17.26 -7.60
N LEU A 68 6.30 -18.08 -7.09
CA LEU A 68 6.44 -18.67 -5.75
C LEU A 68 7.68 -19.59 -5.60
N PRO A 69 8.04 -20.44 -6.58
CA PRO A 69 9.27 -21.22 -6.50
C PRO A 69 10.50 -20.34 -6.29
N THR A 70 10.71 -19.34 -7.14
CA THR A 70 11.90 -18.48 -7.05
C THR A 70 11.89 -17.61 -5.78
N ILE A 71 10.72 -17.11 -5.35
CA ILE A 71 10.60 -16.44 -4.04
C ILE A 71 11.02 -17.37 -2.90
N ARG A 72 10.70 -18.66 -2.98
CA ARG A 72 11.08 -19.65 -1.95
C ARG A 72 12.55 -20.03 -1.98
N ASP A 73 13.20 -19.88 -3.13
CA ASP A 73 14.63 -20.15 -3.30
C ASP A 73 15.46 -18.95 -2.81
N GLU A 74 15.00 -17.72 -3.08
CA GLU A 74 15.66 -16.48 -2.66
C GLU A 74 15.45 -16.13 -1.17
N ARG A 75 14.41 -16.69 -0.53
CA ARG A 75 14.13 -16.39 0.88
C ARG A 75 15.25 -16.93 1.80
N PRO A 76 15.59 -16.21 2.88
CA PRO A 76 16.50 -16.72 3.90
C PRO A 76 16.05 -18.04 4.56
N GLN A 77 17.02 -18.81 5.04
CA GLN A 77 16.75 -19.95 5.92
C GLN A 77 16.15 -19.48 7.25
N GLY A 78 15.20 -20.24 7.79
CA GLY A 78 14.52 -19.90 9.03
C GLY A 78 13.36 -20.84 9.35
N PRO A 79 12.76 -20.74 10.56
CA PRO A 79 11.64 -21.59 10.95
C PRO A 79 10.43 -21.35 10.04
N ARG A 80 9.82 -22.44 9.57
CA ARG A 80 8.59 -22.41 8.75
C ARG A 80 7.32 -22.57 9.59
N SER A 81 7.49 -23.16 10.78
CA SER A 81 6.59 -23.10 11.92
C SER A 81 7.38 -22.72 13.15
N ILE A 82 6.72 -22.08 14.10
CA ILE A 82 7.24 -21.74 15.41
C ILE A 82 6.28 -22.34 16.42
N ASP A 83 6.78 -23.22 17.27
CA ASP A 83 6.00 -23.72 18.40
C ASP A 83 5.78 -22.59 19.39
N LEU A 84 4.52 -22.29 19.69
CA LEU A 84 4.14 -21.23 20.60
C LEU A 84 3.72 -21.83 21.94
N GLU A 85 4.54 -21.60 22.96
CA GLU A 85 4.17 -21.85 24.35
C GLU A 85 3.39 -20.66 24.91
N LEU A 86 2.15 -20.48 24.44
CA LEU A 86 1.25 -19.42 24.90
C LEU A 86 -0.10 -20.03 25.27
N SER A 87 -0.65 -19.61 26.41
CA SER A 87 -2.06 -19.85 26.71
C SER A 87 -2.97 -19.07 25.76
N ASP A 88 -4.23 -19.51 25.61
CA ASP A 88 -5.23 -18.80 24.81
C ASP A 88 -5.40 -17.33 25.23
N LYS A 89 -5.28 -17.05 26.54
CA LYS A 89 -5.35 -15.69 27.09
C LYS A 89 -4.17 -14.84 26.63
N GLU A 90 -2.96 -15.39 26.62
CA GLU A 90 -1.77 -14.68 26.17
C GLU A 90 -1.80 -14.46 24.66
N LEU A 91 -2.26 -15.45 23.90
CA LEU A 91 -2.44 -15.34 22.46
C LEU A 91 -3.47 -14.25 22.13
N LEU A 92 -4.65 -14.28 22.78
CA LEU A 92 -5.67 -13.25 22.63
C LEU A 92 -5.12 -11.86 22.96
N ASN A 93 -4.36 -11.73 24.06
CA ASN A 93 -3.76 -10.46 24.44
C ASN A 93 -2.76 -9.94 23.39
N LYS A 94 -1.98 -10.82 22.75
CA LYS A 94 -1.06 -10.43 21.67
C LYS A 94 -1.79 -10.02 20.40
N VAL A 95 -2.82 -10.78 19.98
CA VAL A 95 -3.63 -10.44 18.81
C VAL A 95 -4.38 -9.14 19.02
N LEU A 96 -5.02 -8.97 20.18
CA LEU A 96 -5.69 -7.72 20.56
C LEU A 96 -4.72 -6.55 20.61
N GLY A 97 -3.52 -6.75 21.17
CA GLY A 97 -2.46 -5.74 21.17
C GLY A 97 -2.01 -5.34 19.76
N GLY A 98 -1.88 -6.29 18.84
CA GLY A 98 -1.58 -6.00 17.43
C GLY A 98 -2.66 -5.16 16.76
N TRP A 99 -3.93 -5.57 16.92
CA TRP A 99 -5.08 -4.83 16.39
C TRP A 99 -5.19 -3.41 16.97
N LEU A 100 -5.15 -3.26 18.29
CA LEU A 100 -5.23 -1.95 18.95
C LEU A 100 -4.00 -1.09 18.64
N GLY A 101 -2.82 -1.70 18.51
CA GLY A 101 -1.59 -1.02 18.11
C GLY A 101 -1.69 -0.43 16.70
N ARG A 102 -2.25 -1.20 15.74
CA ARG A 102 -2.57 -0.71 14.40
C ARG A 102 -3.54 0.47 14.46
N CYS A 103 -4.67 0.34 15.16
CA CYS A 103 -5.63 1.43 15.31
C CYS A 103 -4.97 2.70 15.90
N ALA A 104 -4.16 2.55 16.96
CA ALA A 104 -3.45 3.66 17.58
C ALA A 104 -2.45 4.31 16.62
N GLY A 105 -1.69 3.51 15.87
CA GLY A 105 -0.72 3.98 14.87
C GLY A 105 -1.37 4.73 13.72
N CYS A 106 -2.41 4.16 13.09
CA CYS A 106 -3.16 4.82 12.02
C CYS A 106 -3.78 6.13 12.51
N LEU A 107 -4.39 6.14 13.70
CA LEU A 107 -4.96 7.35 14.28
C LEU A 107 -3.89 8.43 14.49
N LEU A 108 -2.73 8.05 15.04
CA LEU A 108 -1.63 8.97 15.30
C LEU A 108 -1.06 9.57 14.01
N GLY A 109 -0.98 8.78 12.94
CA GLY A 109 -0.46 9.20 11.64
C GLY A 109 -1.43 10.08 10.84
N LYS A 110 -2.74 9.86 11.00
CA LYS A 110 -3.78 10.52 10.17
C LYS A 110 -3.69 12.05 10.11
N PRO A 111 -3.42 12.79 11.21
CA PRO A 111 -3.23 14.23 11.14
C PRO A 111 -1.95 14.66 10.38
N ALA A 112 -0.93 13.80 10.36
CA ALA A 112 0.36 14.08 9.74
C ALA A 112 0.43 13.69 8.26
N GLU A 113 -0.54 12.93 7.76
CA GLU A 113 -0.60 12.49 6.36
C GLU A 113 -0.45 13.70 5.42
N PHE A 114 0.39 13.60 4.40
CA PHE A 114 0.77 14.68 3.46
C PHE A 114 1.44 15.93 4.07
N LEU A 115 1.80 15.94 5.35
CA LEU A 115 2.59 17.02 5.94
C LEU A 115 4.07 16.69 5.90
N ASN A 116 4.90 17.68 5.60
CA ASN A 116 6.35 17.56 5.79
C ASN A 116 6.73 17.75 7.26
N LYS A 117 8.00 17.46 7.58
CA LYS A 117 8.54 17.52 8.94
C LYS A 117 8.44 18.91 9.53
N GLU A 118 8.67 19.94 8.72
CA GLU A 118 8.63 21.34 9.11
C GLU A 118 7.22 21.77 9.49
N GLN A 119 6.21 21.38 8.72
CA GLN A 119 4.79 21.62 9.01
C GLN A 119 4.35 20.91 10.29
N ILE A 120 4.76 19.66 10.49
CA ILE A 120 4.48 18.92 11.74
C ILE A 120 5.11 19.67 12.93
N LYS A 121 6.38 20.08 12.82
CA LYS A 121 7.06 20.85 13.86
C LYS A 121 6.39 22.20 14.11
N GLU A 122 5.95 22.90 13.07
CA GLU A 122 5.25 24.18 13.16
C GLU A 122 3.94 24.03 13.94
N TRP A 123 3.09 23.07 13.57
CA TRP A 123 1.86 22.77 14.31
C TRP A 123 2.17 22.51 15.79
N LEU A 124 3.08 21.56 16.06
CA LEU A 124 3.39 21.18 17.45
C LEU A 124 3.99 22.33 18.25
N THR A 125 4.71 23.26 17.61
CA THR A 125 5.23 24.47 18.28
C THR A 125 4.10 25.43 18.62
N ILE A 126 3.19 25.71 17.67
CA ILE A 126 2.00 26.55 17.89
C ILE A 126 1.15 25.99 19.04
N ALA A 127 1.00 24.66 19.10
CA ALA A 127 0.24 23.97 20.13
C ALA A 127 1.02 23.76 21.45
N SER A 128 2.26 24.25 21.58
CA SER A 128 3.13 24.01 22.74
C SER A 128 3.29 22.51 23.11
N ALA A 129 3.35 21.65 22.09
CA ALA A 129 3.37 20.19 22.19
C ALA A 129 4.56 19.55 21.46
N TYR A 130 5.62 20.32 21.15
CA TYR A 130 6.86 19.77 20.57
C TYR A 130 7.87 19.38 21.66
N PRO A 131 8.50 18.19 21.61
CA PRO A 131 8.20 17.08 20.71
C PRO A 131 6.87 16.40 21.06
N LEU A 132 6.20 15.81 20.08
CA LEU A 132 4.92 15.14 20.27
C LEU A 132 5.07 13.97 21.24
N LYS A 133 4.29 13.98 22.34
CA LYS A 133 4.29 12.93 23.37
C LYS A 133 3.04 12.05 23.38
N ASN A 134 2.01 12.43 22.62
CA ASN A 134 0.71 11.78 22.57
C ASN A 134 0.10 11.99 21.17
N TYR A 135 -1.23 12.00 21.02
CA TYR A 135 -1.90 12.38 19.77
C TYR A 135 -1.80 13.87 19.46
N PHE A 136 -1.98 14.23 18.19
CA PHE A 136 -1.93 15.62 17.74
C PHE A 136 -2.95 16.49 18.48
N PRO A 137 -2.51 17.60 19.10
CA PRO A 137 -3.41 18.46 19.86
C PRO A 137 -4.24 19.36 18.94
N PRO A 138 -5.48 19.70 19.33
CA PRO A 138 -6.21 20.79 18.70
C PRO A 138 -5.53 22.13 19.01
N ILE A 139 -5.82 23.14 18.19
CA ILE A 139 -5.47 24.53 18.47
C ILE A 139 -6.79 25.31 18.49
N PRO A 140 -7.43 25.51 19.67
CA PRO A 140 -8.74 26.16 19.76
C PRO A 140 -8.75 27.60 19.23
N ASN A 141 -7.65 28.33 19.46
CA ASN A 141 -7.46 29.70 19.00
C ASN A 141 -6.24 29.76 18.09
N PRO A 142 -6.34 29.29 16.82
CA PRO A 142 -5.20 29.31 15.92
C PRO A 142 -4.82 30.76 15.57
N PRO A 143 -3.54 31.05 15.29
CA PRO A 143 -3.13 32.37 14.83
C PRO A 143 -3.96 32.83 13.63
N SER A 144 -4.29 34.13 13.55
CA SER A 144 -5.10 34.67 12.45
C SER A 144 -4.47 34.42 11.08
N ASN A 145 -3.13 34.45 11.03
CA ASN A 145 -2.30 34.15 9.87
C ASN A 145 -1.95 32.66 9.71
N ALA A 146 -2.63 31.74 10.41
CA ALA A 146 -2.37 30.31 10.29
C ALA A 146 -2.49 29.84 8.83
N PRO A 147 -1.55 29.01 8.35
CA PRO A 147 -1.54 28.56 6.97
C PRO A 147 -2.74 27.67 6.66
N VAL A 148 -3.14 27.64 5.38
CA VAL A 148 -4.33 26.90 4.93
C VAL A 148 -4.25 25.41 5.27
N TRP A 149 -3.07 24.80 5.14
CA TRP A 149 -2.87 23.39 5.48
C TRP A 149 -3.19 23.10 6.95
N LEU A 150 -2.83 23.99 7.87
CA LEU A 150 -3.09 23.82 9.31
C LEU A 150 -4.57 23.98 9.60
N LYS A 151 -5.21 24.99 9.01
CA LYS A 151 -6.66 25.21 9.13
C LYS A 151 -7.45 23.97 8.69
N TYR A 152 -7.08 23.38 7.55
CA TYR A 152 -7.71 22.17 7.06
C TYR A 152 -7.52 20.98 8.01
N ARG A 153 -6.33 20.80 8.61
CA ARG A 153 -6.09 19.73 9.59
C ARG A 153 -6.93 19.90 10.86
N LEU A 154 -7.07 21.14 11.35
CA LEU A 154 -7.87 21.44 12.53
C LEU A 154 -9.38 21.22 12.32
N MET A 155 -9.86 21.22 11.07
CA MET A 155 -11.26 20.88 10.76
C MET A 155 -11.58 19.40 11.01
N ASN A 156 -10.60 18.50 10.85
CA ASN A 156 -10.77 17.09 11.14
C ASN A 156 -10.56 16.79 12.64
N SER A 157 -11.45 17.35 13.46
CA SER A 157 -11.37 17.26 14.93
C SER A 157 -11.42 15.82 15.48
N GLY A 158 -12.06 14.88 14.77
CA GLY A 158 -12.24 13.51 15.25
C GLY A 158 -10.96 12.71 15.48
N VAL A 159 -9.82 13.18 14.97
CA VAL A 159 -8.48 12.57 15.14
C VAL A 159 -7.58 13.32 16.12
N LEU A 160 -8.06 14.40 16.76
CA LEU A 160 -7.26 15.24 17.63
C LEU A 160 -7.44 14.89 19.10
N LEU A 161 -6.39 15.09 19.89
CA LEU A 161 -6.37 14.80 21.32
C LEU A 161 -7.55 15.49 22.03
N GLY A 162 -8.28 14.72 22.85
CA GLY A 162 -9.48 15.18 23.56
C GLY A 162 -10.77 15.09 22.74
N GLN A 163 -10.70 14.78 21.44
CA GLN A 163 -11.86 14.63 20.54
C GLN A 163 -11.97 13.22 19.93
N ILE A 164 -10.95 12.39 20.11
CA ILE A 164 -10.92 10.98 19.70
C ILE A 164 -11.95 10.16 20.47
N LYS A 165 -12.87 9.52 19.73
CA LYS A 165 -13.87 8.58 20.28
C LYS A 165 -13.59 7.11 19.92
N GLY A 166 -12.65 6.88 19.03
CA GLY A 166 -12.30 5.59 18.45
C GLY A 166 -11.50 5.80 17.16
N MET A 167 -11.12 4.70 16.51
CA MET A 167 -10.46 4.76 15.21
C MET A 167 -11.47 5.22 14.15
N PRO A 168 -11.27 6.38 13.48
CA PRO A 168 -12.08 6.73 12.32
C PRO A 168 -11.79 5.77 11.17
N ARG A 169 -12.63 5.80 10.14
CA ARG A 169 -12.37 5.04 8.92
C ARG A 169 -11.01 5.41 8.32
N ASP A 170 -10.31 4.40 7.85
CA ASP A 170 -8.95 4.46 7.29
C ASP A 170 -8.74 3.22 6.41
N ASP A 171 -8.07 3.33 5.28
CA ASP A 171 -7.94 2.21 4.34
C ASP A 171 -7.06 1.08 4.90
N ASP A 172 -6.06 1.38 5.74
CA ASP A 172 -5.33 0.39 6.52
C ASP A 172 -6.28 -0.47 7.38
N ILE A 173 -7.34 0.13 7.93
CA ILE A 173 -8.35 -0.56 8.73
C ILE A 173 -9.33 -1.31 7.83
N ASP A 174 -9.80 -0.68 6.75
CA ASP A 174 -10.75 -1.28 5.80
C ASP A 174 -10.19 -2.58 5.22
N TYR A 175 -8.94 -2.59 4.73
CA TYR A 175 -8.33 -3.81 4.19
C TYR A 175 -8.12 -4.89 5.25
N THR A 176 -7.84 -4.51 6.50
CA THR A 176 -7.65 -5.48 7.58
C THR A 176 -8.95 -6.23 7.87
N ILE A 177 -10.07 -5.50 7.94
CA ILE A 177 -11.41 -6.06 8.14
C ILE A 177 -11.84 -6.87 6.91
N LEU A 178 -11.55 -6.38 5.71
CA LEU A 178 -11.90 -7.08 4.47
C LEU A 178 -11.16 -8.41 4.33
N ASN A 179 -9.87 -8.47 4.70
CA ASN A 179 -9.10 -9.71 4.70
C ASN A 179 -9.61 -10.70 5.75
N LEU A 180 -10.07 -10.22 6.91
CA LEU A 180 -10.74 -11.08 7.89
C LEU A 180 -12.03 -11.65 7.29
N HIS A 181 -12.83 -10.82 6.62
CA HIS A 181 -14.03 -11.26 5.93
C HIS A 181 -13.76 -12.30 4.83
N VAL A 182 -12.68 -12.14 4.05
CA VAL A 182 -12.21 -13.14 3.08
C VAL A 182 -11.97 -14.48 3.79
N LEU A 183 -11.24 -14.46 4.90
CA LEU A 183 -10.91 -15.66 5.66
C LEU A 183 -12.16 -16.33 6.24
N GLU A 184 -13.05 -15.56 6.87
CA GLU A 184 -14.28 -16.08 7.47
C GLU A 184 -15.22 -16.69 6.42
N SER A 185 -15.24 -16.11 5.21
CA SER A 185 -16.14 -16.55 4.14
C SER A 185 -15.61 -17.73 3.33
N LEU A 186 -14.29 -17.82 3.14
CA LEU A 186 -13.67 -18.74 2.17
C LEU A 186 -12.59 -19.65 2.76
N GLY A 187 -12.20 -19.43 4.02
CA GLY A 187 -11.04 -20.07 4.64
C GLY A 187 -9.72 -19.73 3.93
N PHE A 188 -8.63 -20.42 4.27
CA PHE A 188 -7.30 -20.16 3.69
C PHE A 188 -7.18 -20.55 2.20
N ASN A 189 -8.17 -21.25 1.63
CA ASN A 189 -8.12 -21.71 0.24
C ASN A 189 -8.70 -20.71 -0.77
N PHE A 190 -8.90 -19.45 -0.38
CA PHE A 190 -9.31 -18.39 -1.31
C PHE A 190 -8.32 -18.21 -2.46
N SER A 191 -8.84 -17.80 -3.62
CA SER A 191 -8.04 -17.35 -4.75
C SER A 191 -7.91 -15.84 -4.75
N THR A 192 -6.93 -15.33 -5.51
CA THR A 192 -6.80 -13.90 -5.79
C THR A 192 -8.08 -13.32 -6.39
N MET A 193 -8.76 -14.05 -7.29
CA MET A 193 -10.01 -13.58 -7.91
C MET A 193 -11.12 -13.39 -6.88
N ASP A 194 -11.17 -14.24 -5.85
CA ASP A 194 -12.20 -14.12 -4.81
C ASP A 194 -12.04 -12.83 -4.01
N VAL A 195 -10.80 -12.42 -3.74
CA VAL A 195 -10.48 -11.12 -3.15
C VAL A 195 -11.01 -9.99 -4.03
N GLY A 196 -10.79 -10.09 -5.35
CA GLY A 196 -11.31 -9.12 -6.32
C GLY A 196 -12.83 -9.01 -6.32
N ARG A 197 -13.53 -10.14 -6.26
CA ARG A 197 -15.00 -10.18 -6.18
C ARG A 197 -15.50 -9.53 -4.90
N ILE A 198 -14.81 -9.77 -3.79
CA ILE A 198 -15.12 -9.13 -2.51
C ILE A 198 -14.89 -7.61 -2.59
N TRP A 199 -13.80 -7.15 -3.23
CA TRP A 199 -13.56 -5.73 -3.47
C TRP A 199 -14.71 -5.10 -4.28
N LEU A 200 -15.09 -5.72 -5.40
CA LEU A 200 -16.22 -5.26 -6.24
C LEU A 200 -17.54 -5.17 -5.47
N SER A 201 -17.72 -6.00 -4.47
CA SER A 201 -18.98 -6.13 -3.73
C SER A 201 -19.04 -5.23 -2.49
N MET A 202 -17.88 -4.91 -1.88
CA MET A 202 -17.83 -4.32 -0.54
C MET A 202 -17.01 -3.05 -0.43
N LEU A 203 -16.06 -2.79 -1.34
CA LEU A 203 -15.21 -1.61 -1.29
C LEU A 203 -15.71 -0.55 -2.28
N PRO A 204 -16.15 0.64 -1.83
CA PRO A 204 -16.49 1.71 -2.74
C PRO A 204 -15.27 2.16 -3.57
N TYR A 205 -15.46 2.35 -4.87
CA TYR A 205 -14.36 2.72 -5.78
C TYR A 205 -13.63 4.02 -5.39
N ASN A 206 -14.35 5.02 -4.87
CA ASN A 206 -13.75 6.30 -4.44
C ASN A 206 -13.05 6.23 -3.07
N MET A 207 -12.94 5.03 -2.51
CA MET A 207 -12.36 4.77 -1.20
C MET A 207 -11.12 3.87 -1.27
N VAL A 208 -10.63 3.59 -2.48
CA VAL A 208 -9.36 2.92 -2.75
C VAL A 208 -8.41 3.93 -3.40
N TYR A 209 -7.12 3.82 -3.09
CA TYR A 209 -6.13 4.84 -3.44
C TYR A 209 -5.00 4.23 -4.26
N THR A 210 -4.33 5.05 -5.07
CA THR A 210 -3.06 4.68 -5.73
C THR A 210 -3.15 3.35 -6.50
N ALA A 211 -2.32 2.38 -6.16
CA ALA A 211 -2.23 1.09 -6.84
C ALA A 211 -3.55 0.32 -6.80
N GLU A 212 -4.27 0.38 -5.69
CA GLU A 212 -5.55 -0.30 -5.50
C GLU A 212 -6.65 0.34 -6.34
N SER A 213 -6.65 1.66 -6.48
CA SER A 213 -7.62 2.36 -7.34
C SER A 213 -7.46 1.95 -8.81
N VAL A 214 -6.22 1.81 -9.26
CA VAL A 214 -5.90 1.33 -10.61
C VAL A 214 -6.25 -0.15 -10.78
N ALA A 215 -5.91 -1.00 -9.80
CA ALA A 215 -6.25 -2.41 -9.85
C ALA A 215 -7.76 -2.65 -9.86
N TYR A 216 -8.51 -1.88 -9.07
CA TYR A 216 -9.96 -1.89 -9.07
C TYR A 216 -10.51 -1.45 -10.44
N ARG A 217 -10.01 -0.35 -11.02
CA ARG A 217 -10.40 0.12 -12.36
C ARG A 217 -10.21 -0.99 -13.39
N ASN A 218 -9.06 -1.65 -13.35
CA ASN A 218 -8.71 -2.72 -14.27
C ASN A 218 -9.67 -3.91 -14.12
N LEU A 219 -10.03 -4.26 -12.89
CA LEU A 219 -11.00 -5.31 -12.61
C LEU A 219 -12.40 -4.98 -13.15
N VAL A 220 -12.87 -3.73 -12.93
CA VAL A 220 -14.15 -3.25 -13.50
C VAL A 220 -14.13 -3.29 -15.03
N ASN A 221 -12.97 -3.06 -15.65
CA ASN A 221 -12.77 -3.17 -17.10
C ASN A 221 -12.57 -4.62 -17.59
N GLY A 222 -12.73 -5.63 -16.72
CA GLY A 222 -12.70 -7.04 -17.09
C GLY A 222 -11.30 -7.67 -17.15
N LEU A 223 -10.25 -6.96 -16.73
CA LEU A 223 -8.94 -7.59 -16.54
C LEU A 223 -9.00 -8.53 -15.33
N LEU A 224 -8.33 -9.67 -15.46
CA LEU A 224 -8.21 -10.65 -14.39
C LEU A 224 -6.83 -10.53 -13.73
N PRO A 225 -6.68 -10.92 -12.46
CA PRO A 225 -5.38 -11.01 -11.83
C PRO A 225 -4.49 -12.08 -12.52
N PRO A 226 -3.19 -11.82 -12.76
CA PRO A 226 -2.39 -10.70 -12.25
C PRO A 226 -2.45 -9.39 -13.05
N GLN A 227 -3.08 -9.36 -14.23
CA GLN A 227 -3.07 -8.19 -15.12
C GLN A 227 -3.68 -6.95 -14.46
N THR A 228 -4.61 -7.12 -13.52
CA THR A 228 -5.15 -6.04 -12.68
C THR A 228 -4.07 -5.22 -12.00
N ALA A 229 -3.00 -5.85 -11.52
CA ALA A 229 -1.90 -5.18 -10.83
C ALA A 229 -0.86 -4.52 -11.74
N LEU A 230 -0.81 -4.94 -13.00
CA LEU A 230 0.30 -4.59 -13.92
C LEU A 230 -0.13 -3.58 -14.96
N HIS A 231 -1.37 -3.69 -15.46
CA HIS A 231 -1.82 -2.88 -16.57
C HIS A 231 -2.00 -1.42 -16.16
N LEU A 232 -1.15 -0.53 -16.69
CA LEU A 232 -1.21 0.92 -16.41
C LEU A 232 -1.23 1.22 -14.91
N ASN A 233 -0.46 0.46 -14.12
CA ASN A 233 -0.38 0.58 -12.67
C ASN A 233 1.08 0.85 -12.24
N PRO A 234 1.51 2.12 -12.33
CA PRO A 234 2.87 2.49 -11.94
C PRO A 234 3.07 2.52 -10.42
N TYR A 235 2.00 2.39 -9.63
CA TYR A 235 2.08 2.43 -8.17
C TYR A 235 2.26 1.04 -7.55
N ARG A 236 2.39 0.00 -8.37
CA ARG A 236 2.37 -1.39 -7.90
C ARG A 236 3.33 -1.63 -6.74
N GLU A 237 4.52 -1.02 -6.75
CA GLU A 237 5.58 -1.12 -5.72
C GLU A 237 5.35 -0.30 -4.45
N TRP A 238 4.24 0.43 -4.35
CA TRP A 238 3.93 1.26 -3.19
C TRP A 238 3.44 0.41 -2.00
N ILE A 239 3.30 1.05 -0.85
CA ILE A 239 3.08 0.40 0.45
C ILE A 239 1.72 -0.32 0.60
N GLY A 240 0.82 -0.17 -0.38
CA GLY A 240 -0.56 -0.65 -0.33
C GLY A 240 -0.70 -2.15 0.02
N ALA A 241 0.20 -3.01 -0.47
CA ALA A 241 0.22 -4.42 -0.08
C ALA A 241 0.68 -4.65 1.37
N GLN A 242 1.65 -3.86 1.85
CA GLN A 242 2.21 -3.97 3.19
C GLN A 242 1.18 -3.57 4.25
N ILE A 243 0.44 -2.48 4.02
CA ILE A 243 -0.57 -2.01 4.98
C ILE A 243 -1.75 -2.97 5.15
N ARG A 244 -1.94 -3.97 4.28
CA ARG A 244 -3.00 -4.99 4.42
C ARG A 244 -2.51 -6.39 4.80
N ALA A 245 -1.21 -6.56 5.07
CA ALA A 245 -0.64 -7.88 5.35
C ALA A 245 -0.96 -8.40 6.77
N ASP A 246 -1.11 -7.51 7.75
CA ASP A 246 -1.14 -7.84 9.19
C ASP A 246 -2.21 -8.85 9.58
N THR A 247 -3.39 -8.83 8.94
CA THR A 247 -4.48 -9.78 9.20
C THR A 247 -3.97 -11.22 9.14
N TRP A 248 -3.11 -11.52 8.16
CA TRP A 248 -2.59 -12.87 7.97
C TRP A 248 -1.61 -13.28 9.05
N GLY A 249 -0.92 -12.33 9.68
CA GLY A 249 -0.13 -12.56 10.89
C GLY A 249 -0.99 -12.81 12.12
N TYR A 250 -2.11 -12.09 12.27
CA TYR A 250 -3.03 -12.25 13.39
C TYR A 250 -3.72 -13.62 13.42
N VAL A 251 -4.08 -14.14 12.25
CA VAL A 251 -4.85 -15.39 12.08
C VAL A 251 -4.00 -16.64 11.88
N ALA A 252 -2.67 -16.48 11.76
CA ALA A 252 -1.72 -17.59 11.60
C ALA A 252 -0.56 -17.52 12.61
N PRO A 253 -0.83 -17.41 13.93
CA PRO A 253 0.22 -17.32 14.94
C PRO A 253 1.12 -18.56 14.91
N GLY A 254 2.43 -18.35 14.86
CA GLY A 254 3.41 -19.44 14.78
C GLY A 254 3.50 -20.12 13.40
N MET A 255 2.73 -19.66 12.40
CA MET A 255 2.69 -20.24 11.06
C MET A 255 3.07 -19.21 9.99
N PRO A 256 4.34 -18.74 9.96
CA PRO A 256 4.77 -17.68 9.03
C PRO A 256 4.61 -18.07 7.55
N GLU A 257 4.76 -19.35 7.18
CA GLU A 257 4.50 -19.77 5.80
C GLU A 257 3.02 -19.68 5.40
N LEU A 258 2.10 -19.96 6.33
CA LEU A 258 0.67 -19.83 6.06
C LEU A 258 0.30 -18.36 5.85
N ALA A 259 0.79 -17.48 6.72
CA ALA A 259 0.62 -16.03 6.59
C ALA A 259 1.18 -15.52 5.26
N ALA A 260 2.43 -15.87 4.92
CA ALA A 260 3.08 -15.46 3.67
C ALA A 260 2.35 -15.96 2.42
N ASN A 261 1.82 -17.19 2.44
CA ASN A 261 1.04 -17.72 1.33
C ASN A 261 -0.27 -16.94 1.13
N ALA A 262 -0.91 -16.48 2.22
CA ALA A 262 -2.12 -15.67 2.15
C ALA A 262 -1.81 -14.23 1.66
N VAL A 263 -0.74 -13.61 2.17
CA VAL A 263 -0.23 -12.31 1.68
C VAL A 263 0.04 -12.37 0.18
N ARG A 264 0.72 -13.41 -0.30
CA ARG A 264 1.01 -13.56 -1.74
C ARG A 264 -0.27 -13.55 -2.58
N LYS A 265 -1.36 -14.15 -2.12
CA LYS A 265 -2.64 -14.19 -2.87
C LYS A 265 -3.30 -12.82 -2.99
N ILE A 266 -3.08 -11.93 -2.02
CA ILE A 266 -3.57 -10.54 -2.03
C ILE A 266 -2.56 -9.54 -2.62
N GLU A 267 -1.27 -9.88 -2.70
CA GLU A 267 -0.19 -9.02 -3.20
C GLU A 267 0.15 -9.30 -4.66
N SER A 268 0.61 -10.51 -4.99
CA SER A 268 1.30 -10.86 -6.26
C SER A 268 0.50 -10.62 -7.55
N ARG A 269 -0.75 -10.19 -7.42
CA ARG A 269 -1.73 -10.08 -8.49
C ARG A 269 -2.73 -8.92 -8.31
N TRP A 270 -2.57 -8.08 -7.27
CA TRP A 270 -3.35 -6.85 -7.09
C TRP A 270 -2.46 -5.60 -7.02
N VAL A 271 -1.34 -5.64 -6.28
CA VAL A 271 -0.35 -4.57 -6.05
C VAL A 271 0.96 -5.25 -5.61
N ARG A 272 2.07 -5.05 -6.30
CA ARG A 272 3.33 -5.81 -6.15
C ARG A 272 4.35 -5.02 -5.33
N SER A 273 4.82 -5.45 -4.14
CA SER A 273 5.92 -4.75 -3.44
C SER A 273 7.17 -5.63 -3.28
N THR A 274 8.04 -5.65 -4.29
CA THR A 274 9.29 -6.41 -4.29
C THR A 274 10.43 -5.75 -3.54
N ARG A 275 10.44 -4.42 -3.37
CA ARG A 275 11.61 -3.75 -2.76
C ARG A 275 11.71 -3.87 -1.24
N LEU A 276 10.58 -3.99 -0.52
CA LEU A 276 10.51 -3.93 0.95
C LEU A 276 9.36 -4.74 1.60
N GLY A 277 8.36 -5.22 0.83
CA GLY A 277 7.10 -5.73 1.37
C GLY A 277 7.17 -7.12 2.01
N LEU A 278 7.65 -8.13 1.28
CA LEU A 278 7.61 -9.54 1.73
C LEU A 278 8.63 -9.87 2.84
N LEU A 279 9.84 -9.32 2.76
CA LEU A 279 10.90 -9.58 3.75
C LEU A 279 10.61 -8.91 5.10
N ARG A 280 9.91 -7.77 5.13
CA ARG A 280 9.48 -7.13 6.39
C ARG A 280 8.16 -7.67 6.92
N ALA A 281 7.18 -7.97 6.07
CA ALA A 281 5.86 -8.42 6.53
C ALA A 281 5.86 -9.84 7.10
N CYS A 282 6.77 -10.73 6.65
CA CYS A 282 6.75 -12.14 7.04
C CYS A 282 8.03 -12.66 7.72
N LEU A 283 9.15 -11.90 7.68
CA LEU A 283 10.47 -12.45 8.05
C LEU A 283 11.31 -11.58 8.99
N THR A 284 10.84 -10.42 9.47
CA THR A 284 11.55 -9.69 10.53
C THR A 284 11.09 -10.11 11.93
N ARG A 285 11.84 -11.03 12.53
CA ARG A 285 12.23 -10.95 13.94
C ARG A 285 13.69 -10.54 14.00
#